data_AF-A0AAV6WUP0-F1
#
_entry.id   AF-A0AAV6WUP0-F1
#
_cell.length_a   1.000
_cell.length_b   1.000
_cell.length_c   1.000
_cell.angle_alpha   90.00
_cell.angle_beta   90.00
_cell.angle_gamma   90.00
#
_symmetry.space_group_name_H-M   'P 1'
#
loop_
_entity.id
_entity.type
_entity.pdbx_description
1 polymer ?
#
loop_
_entity_poly.entity_id
_entity_poly.type
_entity_poly.pdbx_seq_one_letter_code
_entity_poly.pdbx_strand_id
1 'polypeptide(L)'
;MALDNFLQSNIPCNGLVAILAGLFGNLLVDSLNLGAVSPFDAAAVFLAIGMAVILSSWTENYGDPSENKDLLTQFKGAAVAIASDEKIALLGAIQSLFEGSMYTFVFLWTPALSPNDEEIPHGFIFATFMLGSMLGSSIASRLLARNSVKVESYMQIVFVISSASLLLPILTNFLVPSPKVKGGGISFAGCLQLLGFCTFEACVGIFWPSIMKMRSQYIPEEARSTIMNFFRIPLNIFVCIVLYNVNAFPITVMFGMCSIFLFVASILQRRLSAIGDRPKTEEWTMMKEKNAEAEPLNVA
;
A
#
# COMPACT_ATOMS: atom_id res chain seq x y z
N MET A 1 0.03 -6.53 21.42
CA MET A 1 0.05 -5.39 22.38
C MET A 1 1.33 -4.54 22.26
N ALA A 2 2.55 -5.08 22.43
CA ALA A 2 3.78 -4.29 22.23
C ALA A 2 4.00 -3.89 20.75
N LEU A 3 3.76 -4.81 19.81
CA LEU A 3 3.83 -4.54 18.37
C LEU A 3 2.75 -3.53 17.92
N ASP A 4 1.53 -3.64 18.45
CA ASP A 4 0.45 -2.71 18.13
C ASP A 4 0.76 -1.29 18.60
N ASN A 5 1.28 -1.13 19.83
CA ASN A 5 1.71 0.16 20.36
C ASN A 5 2.91 0.75 19.59
N PHE A 6 3.84 -0.10 19.13
CA PHE A 6 4.98 0.32 18.31
C PHE A 6 4.55 0.77 16.91
N LEU A 7 3.65 0.04 16.26
CA LEU A 7 3.11 0.42 14.95
C LEU A 7 2.30 1.72 15.05
N GLN A 8 1.52 1.88 16.12
CA GLN A 8 0.65 3.04 16.31
C GLN A 8 1.42 4.34 16.60
N SER A 9 2.63 4.26 17.17
CA SER A 9 3.50 5.43 17.40
C SER A 9 4.39 5.77 16.20
N ASN A 10 4.88 4.78 15.45
CA ASN A 10 5.86 5.01 14.37
C ASN A 10 5.24 5.51 13.05
N ILE A 11 4.01 5.08 12.72
CA ILE A 11 3.34 5.47 11.47
C ILE A 11 3.14 6.99 11.37
N PRO A 12 2.63 7.71 12.39
CA PRO A 12 2.52 9.17 12.31
C PRO A 12 3.88 9.87 12.29
N CYS A 13 4.92 9.32 12.94
CA CYS A 13 6.27 9.87 12.87
C CYS A 13 6.85 9.79 11.45
N ASN A 14 6.67 8.67 10.75
CA ASN A 14 7.19 8.51 9.39
C ASN A 14 6.53 9.49 8.41
N GLY A 15 5.21 9.69 8.51
CA GLY A 15 4.51 10.68 7.70
C GLY A 15 4.94 12.13 8.03
N LEU A 16 5.17 12.44 9.30
CA LEU A 16 5.63 13.77 9.72
C LEU A 16 7.03 14.08 9.15
N VAL A 17 7.94 13.11 9.21
CA VAL A 17 9.28 13.23 8.63
C VAL A 17 9.20 13.40 7.11
N ALA A 18 8.30 12.70 6.42
CA ALA A 18 8.10 12.87 4.98
C ALA A 18 7.61 14.27 4.60
N ILE A 19 6.69 14.85 5.38
CA ILE A 19 6.22 16.24 5.17
C ILE A 19 7.38 17.24 5.38
N LEU A 20 8.11 17.10 6.49
CA LEU A 20 9.24 17.97 6.79
C LEU A 20 10.35 17.86 5.73
N ALA A 21 10.64 16.65 5.25
CA ALA A 21 11.60 16.42 4.18
C ALA A 21 11.16 17.06 2.85
N GLY A 22 9.87 16.96 2.50
CA GLY A 22 9.32 17.61 1.31
C GLY A 22 9.39 19.13 1.35
N LEU A 23 9.03 19.74 2.50
CA LEU A 23 9.14 21.19 2.71
C LEU A 23 10.59 21.65 2.72
N PHE A 24 11.49 20.87 3.33
CA PHE A 24 12.92 21.16 3.37
C PHE A 24 13.55 21.08 1.98
N GLY A 25 13.18 20.09 1.17
CA GLY A 25 13.59 19.99 -0.23
C GLY A 25 13.14 21.18 -1.06
N ASN A 26 11.90 21.63 -0.87
CA ASN A 26 11.38 22.82 -1.57
C ASN A 26 12.12 24.10 -1.14
N LEU A 27 12.45 24.24 0.14
CA LEU A 27 13.20 25.39 0.66
C LEU A 27 14.65 25.42 0.12
N LEU A 28 15.31 24.26 0.03
CA LEU A 28 16.65 24.12 -0.54
C LEU A 28 16.71 24.55 -2.02
N VAL A 29 15.69 24.17 -2.79
CA VAL A 29 15.63 24.47 -4.22
C VAL A 29 15.19 25.92 -4.46
N ASP A 30 14.08 26.37 -3.85
CA ASP A 30 13.46 27.66 -4.16
C ASP A 30 14.04 28.83 -3.37
N SER A 31 14.35 28.64 -2.08
CA SER A 31 14.80 29.75 -1.20
C SER A 31 16.31 29.92 -1.19
N LEU A 32 17.07 28.84 -1.33
CA LEU A 32 18.54 28.87 -1.35
C LEU A 32 19.13 28.81 -2.77
N ASN A 33 18.30 28.57 -3.79
CA ASN A 33 18.68 28.51 -5.20
C ASN A 33 19.87 27.57 -5.48
N LEU A 34 20.02 26.52 -4.67
CA LEU A 34 21.15 25.57 -4.69
C LEU A 34 21.07 24.56 -5.84
N GLY A 35 20.14 24.76 -6.78
CA GLY A 35 19.89 23.87 -7.90
C GLY A 35 19.18 22.57 -7.52
N ALA A 36 18.75 21.83 -8.55
CA ALA A 36 17.97 20.60 -8.41
C ALA A 36 18.70 19.44 -7.73
N VAL A 37 20.02 19.55 -7.50
CA VAL A 37 20.84 18.52 -6.85
C VAL A 37 20.82 18.65 -5.32
N SER A 38 20.47 19.83 -4.80
CA SER A 38 20.50 20.11 -3.35
C SER A 38 19.70 19.16 -2.45
N PRO A 39 18.52 18.62 -2.84
CA PRO A 39 17.82 17.64 -2.01
C PRO A 39 18.55 16.30 -1.92
N PHE A 40 19.30 15.93 -2.97
CA PHE A 40 20.08 14.68 -3.00
C PHE A 40 21.29 14.76 -2.09
N ASP A 41 22.00 15.89 -2.10
CA ASP A 41 23.15 16.11 -1.21
C ASP A 41 22.72 16.12 0.25
N ALA A 42 21.60 16.80 0.55
CA ALA A 42 21.02 16.76 1.89
C ALA A 42 20.64 15.33 2.32
N ALA A 43 19.99 14.56 1.44
CA ALA A 43 19.64 13.18 1.71
C ALA A 43 20.88 12.30 1.98
N ALA A 44 21.98 12.50 1.26
CA ALA A 44 23.23 11.78 1.47
C ALA A 44 23.82 12.02 2.87
N VAL A 45 23.77 13.25 3.37
CA VAL A 45 24.21 13.59 4.73
C VAL A 45 23.36 12.86 5.78
N PHE A 46 22.03 12.88 5.64
CA PHE A 46 21.14 12.15 6.54
C PHE A 46 21.38 10.64 6.51
N LEU A 47 21.62 10.06 5.32
CA LEU A 47 21.95 8.64 5.16
C LEU A 47 23.28 8.28 5.83
N ALA A 48 24.31 9.13 5.72
CA ALA A 48 25.59 8.91 6.37
C ALA A 48 25.47 8.92 7.90
N ILE A 49 24.68 9.84 8.46
CA ILE A 49 24.36 9.87 9.89
C ILE A 49 23.60 8.60 10.29
N GLY A 50 22.60 8.20 9.52
CA GLY A 50 21.85 6.95 9.74
C GLY A 50 22.75 5.72 9.75
N MET A 51 23.69 5.63 8.80
CA MET A 51 24.68 4.56 8.75
C MET A 51 25.57 4.53 10.01
N ALA A 52 26.06 5.69 10.48
CA ALA A 52 26.87 5.77 11.69
C ALA A 52 26.10 5.33 12.95
N VAL A 53 24.82 5.69 13.05
CA VAL A 53 23.94 5.26 14.15
C VAL A 53 23.70 3.76 14.10
N ILE A 54 23.42 3.22 12.91
CA ILE A 54 23.20 1.77 12.72
C ILE A 54 24.46 0.99 13.11
N LEU A 55 25.64 1.41 12.64
CA LEU A 55 26.90 0.74 12.97
C LEU A 55 27.24 0.78 14.47
N SER A 56 26.80 1.82 15.19
CA SER A 56 27.09 1.98 16.62
C SER A 56 26.04 1.34 17.54
N SER A 57 24.79 1.24 17.08
CA SER A 57 23.66 0.81 17.92
C SER A 57 23.12 -0.58 17.58
N TRP A 58 23.37 -1.09 16.36
CA TRP A 58 22.83 -2.37 15.94
C TRP A 58 23.76 -3.53 16.30
N THR A 59 23.34 -4.37 17.23
CA THR A 59 23.97 -5.66 17.50
C THR A 59 23.56 -6.68 16.43
N GLU A 60 24.55 -7.28 15.75
CA GLU A 60 24.33 -8.25 14.69
C GLU A 60 23.53 -9.46 15.19
N ASN A 61 22.38 -9.73 14.57
CA ASN A 61 21.57 -10.92 14.85
C ASN A 61 22.03 -12.04 13.92
N TYR A 62 23.02 -12.81 14.36
CA TYR A 62 23.44 -14.01 13.65
C TYR A 62 22.31 -15.05 13.76
N GLY A 63 21.56 -15.21 12.67
CA GLY A 63 20.51 -16.22 12.58
C GLY A 63 21.03 -17.63 12.89
N ASP A 64 20.13 -18.51 13.32
CA ASP A 64 20.49 -19.87 13.70
C ASP A 64 21.08 -20.62 12.49
N PRO A 65 22.36 -21.06 12.51
CA PRO A 65 23.00 -21.73 11.38
C PRO A 65 22.34 -23.06 10.99
N SER A 66 21.45 -23.57 11.85
CA SER A 66 20.61 -24.74 11.59
C SER A 66 19.41 -24.48 10.65
N GLU A 67 19.06 -23.21 10.40
CA GLU A 67 17.95 -22.79 9.53
C GLU A 67 18.39 -22.31 8.13
N ASN A 68 19.49 -22.84 7.59
CA ASN A 68 19.86 -22.65 6.18
C ASN A 68 18.91 -23.45 5.25
N LYS A 69 17.62 -23.08 5.24
CA LYS A 69 16.64 -23.62 4.32
C LYS A 69 16.89 -23.02 2.95
N ASP A 70 17.18 -23.88 1.97
CA ASP A 70 17.33 -23.51 0.57
C ASP A 70 16.16 -22.61 0.11
N LEU A 71 16.48 -21.53 -0.62
CA LEU A 71 15.48 -20.56 -1.10
C LEU A 71 14.36 -21.26 -1.88
N LEU A 72 14.70 -22.24 -2.73
CA LEU A 72 13.72 -23.03 -3.48
C LEU A 72 12.76 -23.81 -2.56
N THR A 73 13.26 -24.33 -1.45
CA THR A 73 12.47 -25.06 -0.46
C THR A 73 11.52 -24.11 0.28
N GLN A 74 11.97 -22.90 0.59
CA GLN A 74 11.12 -21.85 1.17
C GLN A 74 10.04 -21.38 0.18
N PHE A 75 10.38 -21.16 -1.09
CA PHE A 75 9.43 -20.79 -2.13
C PHE A 75 8.40 -21.90 -2.38
N LYS A 76 8.82 -23.16 -2.38
CA LYS A 76 7.92 -24.31 -2.50
C LYS A 76 6.99 -24.41 -1.27
N GLY A 77 7.52 -24.22 -0.06
CA GLY A 77 6.73 -24.17 1.17
C GLY A 77 5.71 -23.03 1.16
N ALA A 78 6.11 -21.84 0.71
CA ALA A 78 5.22 -20.71 0.54
C ALA A 78 4.13 -21.00 -0.52
N ALA A 79 4.47 -21.60 -1.66
CA ALA A 79 3.50 -21.97 -2.69
C ALA A 79 2.47 -22.98 -2.18
N VAL A 80 2.89 -23.98 -1.38
CA VAL A 80 1.97 -24.94 -0.76
C VAL A 80 1.09 -24.26 0.28
N ALA A 81 1.65 -23.37 1.13
CA ALA A 81 0.87 -22.62 2.11
C ALA A 81 -0.18 -21.71 1.45
N ILE A 82 0.19 -21.04 0.36
CA ILE A 82 -0.69 -20.20 -0.46
C ILE A 82 -1.80 -21.05 -1.11
N ALA A 83 -1.46 -22.22 -1.64
CA ALA A 83 -2.41 -23.12 -2.27
C ALA A 83 -3.37 -23.77 -1.26
N SER A 84 -2.95 -23.90 0.00
CA SER A 84 -3.73 -24.53 1.08
C SER A 84 -4.65 -23.54 1.79
N ASP A 85 -4.26 -22.26 1.89
CA ASP A 85 -5.07 -21.23 2.53
C ASP A 85 -5.45 -20.12 1.53
N GLU A 86 -6.71 -20.18 1.08
CA GLU A 86 -7.31 -19.18 0.19
C GLU A 86 -7.21 -17.75 0.79
N LYS A 87 -7.22 -17.59 2.12
CA LYS A 87 -7.11 -16.26 2.76
C LYS A 87 -5.74 -15.65 2.51
N ILE A 88 -4.68 -16.45 2.57
CA ILE A 88 -3.31 -16.00 2.30
C ILE A 88 -3.17 -15.60 0.83
N ALA A 89 -3.74 -16.38 -0.08
CA ALA A 89 -3.74 -16.09 -1.50
C ALA A 89 -4.49 -14.79 -1.84
N LEU A 90 -5.69 -14.63 -1.29
CA LEU A 90 -6.51 -13.43 -1.47
C LEU A 90 -5.82 -12.19 -0.88
N LEU A 91 -5.25 -12.30 0.32
CA LEU A 91 -4.53 -11.20 0.96
C LEU A 91 -3.31 -10.75 0.15
N GLY A 92 -2.52 -11.70 -0.35
CA GLY A 92 -1.37 -11.44 -1.21
C GLY A 92 -1.78 -10.77 -2.53
N ALA A 93 -2.84 -11.25 -3.17
CA ALA A 93 -3.36 -10.67 -4.40
C ALA A 93 -3.88 -9.23 -4.22
N ILE A 94 -4.66 -8.98 -3.16
CA ILE A 94 -5.17 -7.63 -2.82
C ILE A 94 -4.00 -6.67 -2.58
N GLN A 95 -3.01 -7.10 -1.80
CA GLN A 95 -1.84 -6.28 -1.49
C GLN A 95 -1.07 -5.92 -2.76
N SER A 96 -0.79 -6.91 -3.61
CA SER A 96 -0.11 -6.69 -4.87
C SER A 96 -0.89 -5.73 -5.77
N LEU A 97 -2.19 -5.96 -6.01
CA LEU A 97 -2.99 -5.07 -6.87
C LEU A 97 -3.01 -3.61 -6.38
N PHE A 98 -3.08 -3.40 -5.06
CA PHE A 98 -3.05 -2.07 -4.48
C PHE A 98 -1.68 -1.41 -4.62
N GLU A 99 -0.61 -2.11 -4.23
CA GLU A 99 0.76 -1.59 -4.32
C GLU A 99 1.16 -1.28 -5.76
N GLY A 100 0.79 -2.13 -6.73
CA GLY A 100 1.05 -1.87 -8.14
C GLY A 100 0.33 -0.62 -8.66
N SER A 101 -0.91 -0.40 -8.22
CA SER A 101 -1.67 0.81 -8.54
C SER A 101 -1.05 2.06 -7.90
N MET A 102 -0.59 1.95 -6.65
CA MET A 102 0.10 3.02 -5.93
C MET A 102 1.42 3.40 -6.62
N TYR A 103 2.26 2.43 -6.99
CA TYR A 103 3.52 2.72 -7.70
C TYR A 103 3.27 3.40 -9.03
N THR A 104 2.30 2.91 -9.80
CA THR A 104 1.90 3.54 -11.07
C THR A 104 1.42 4.98 -10.85
N PHE A 105 0.62 5.23 -9.81
CA PHE A 105 0.19 6.58 -9.43
C PHE A 105 1.37 7.50 -9.11
N VAL A 106 2.35 7.05 -8.32
CA VAL A 106 3.54 7.84 -7.94
C VAL A 106 4.37 8.28 -9.16
N PHE A 107 4.40 7.49 -10.24
CA PHE A 107 5.05 7.89 -11.49
C PHE A 107 4.19 8.82 -12.36
N LEU A 108 2.87 8.65 -12.34
CA LEU A 108 1.97 9.34 -13.28
C LEU A 108 1.34 10.61 -12.73
N TRP A 109 1.33 10.87 -11.42
CA TRP A 109 0.66 12.04 -10.87
C TRP A 109 1.28 13.36 -11.36
N THR A 110 2.61 13.44 -11.49
CA THR A 110 3.32 14.64 -11.99
C THR A 110 2.94 14.98 -13.43
N PRO A 111 3.08 14.07 -14.43
CA PRO A 111 2.67 14.36 -15.80
C PRO A 111 1.15 14.50 -15.95
N ALA A 112 0.36 13.86 -15.08
CA ALA A 112 -1.09 14.03 -15.10
C ALA A 112 -1.53 15.42 -14.64
N LEU A 113 -0.81 16.03 -13.70
CA LEU A 113 -1.15 17.34 -13.15
C LEU A 113 -0.52 18.51 -13.94
N SER A 114 0.62 18.27 -14.59
CA SER A 114 1.30 19.25 -15.46
C SER A 114 1.51 18.68 -16.87
N PRO A 115 0.44 18.52 -17.67
CA PRO A 115 0.55 18.01 -19.04
C PRO A 115 1.21 19.01 -20.03
N ASN A 116 1.36 20.28 -19.64
CA ASN A 116 1.91 21.37 -20.47
C ASN A 116 3.20 21.99 -19.90
N ASP A 117 3.91 21.29 -19.00
CA ASP A 117 5.07 21.82 -18.27
C ASP A 117 4.79 23.16 -17.57
N GLU A 118 3.63 23.26 -16.92
CA GLU A 118 3.30 24.38 -16.04
C GLU A 118 4.19 24.31 -14.78
N GLU A 119 4.75 25.45 -14.37
CA GLU A 119 5.53 25.60 -13.14
C GLU A 119 4.59 25.50 -11.92
N ILE A 120 4.32 24.27 -11.50
CA ILE A 120 3.51 23.97 -10.33
C ILE A 120 4.47 23.62 -9.17
N PRO A 121 4.24 24.16 -7.96
CA PRO A 121 5.04 23.80 -6.79
C PRO A 121 4.81 22.34 -6.36
N HIS A 122 5.53 21.42 -6.99
CA HIS A 122 5.40 19.97 -6.76
C HIS A 122 5.62 19.58 -5.30
N GLY A 123 6.53 20.27 -4.58
CA GLY A 123 6.80 20.03 -3.17
C GLY A 123 5.59 20.27 -2.26
N PHE A 124 4.81 21.32 -2.51
CA PHE A 124 3.60 21.62 -1.73
C PHE A 124 2.47 20.63 -2.00
N ILE A 125 2.32 20.18 -3.25
CA ILE A 125 1.32 19.16 -3.61
C ILE A 125 1.68 17.82 -2.95
N PHE A 126 2.95 17.43 -3.04
CA PHE A 126 3.44 16.23 -2.38
C PHE A 126 3.29 16.30 -0.85
N ALA A 127 3.55 17.46 -0.23
CA ALA A 127 3.28 17.67 1.19
C ALA A 127 1.79 17.49 1.53
N THR A 128 0.88 17.91 0.65
CA THR A 128 -0.57 17.72 0.81
C THR A 128 -0.96 16.24 0.69
N PHE A 129 -0.34 15.49 -0.22
CA PHE A 129 -0.51 14.04 -0.33
C PHE A 129 -0.04 13.31 0.93
N MET A 130 1.14 13.67 1.43
CA MET A 130 1.68 13.11 2.68
C MET A 130 0.79 13.44 3.88
N LEU A 131 0.24 14.66 3.95
CA LEU A 131 -0.74 15.02 4.97
C LEU A 131 -2.02 14.17 4.87
N GLY A 132 -2.52 13.94 3.65
CA GLY A 132 -3.64 13.04 3.39
C GLY A 132 -3.37 11.61 3.90
N SER A 133 -2.20 11.06 3.57
CA SER A 133 -1.77 9.73 4.01
C SER A 133 -1.63 9.63 5.55
N MET A 134 -1.14 10.68 6.21
CA MET A 134 -1.10 10.76 7.68
C MET A 134 -2.50 10.78 8.31
N LEU A 135 -3.43 11.55 7.74
CA LEU A 135 -4.82 11.58 8.17
C LEU A 135 -5.45 10.19 8.02
N GLY A 136 -5.25 9.54 6.87
CA GLY A 136 -5.70 8.18 6.61
C GLY A 136 -5.16 7.17 7.63
N SER A 137 -3.85 7.19 7.88
CA SER A 137 -3.19 6.32 8.86
C SER A 137 -3.72 6.52 10.29
N SER A 138 -4.01 7.77 10.65
CA SER A 138 -4.60 8.11 11.96
C SER A 138 -6.04 7.59 12.08
N ILE A 139 -6.84 7.73 11.02
CA ILE A 139 -8.20 7.18 10.95
C ILE A 139 -8.15 5.66 11.11
N ALA A 140 -7.28 4.99 10.35
CA ALA A 140 -7.12 3.55 10.44
C ALA A 140 -6.68 3.11 11.83
N SER A 141 -5.72 3.80 12.45
CA SER A 141 -5.28 3.50 13.82
C SER A 141 -6.43 3.58 14.83
N ARG A 142 -7.32 4.56 14.69
CA ARG A 142 -8.53 4.68 15.52
C ARG A 142 -9.57 3.59 15.21
N LEU A 143 -9.75 3.22 13.93
CA LEU A 143 -10.63 2.12 13.53
C LEU A 143 -10.12 0.79 14.06
N LEU A 144 -8.80 0.55 14.00
CA LEU A 144 -8.15 -0.66 14.50
C LEU A 144 -8.24 -0.81 16.02
N ALA A 145 -8.28 0.31 16.75
CA ALA A 145 -8.50 0.34 18.20
C ALA A 145 -9.95 0.00 18.58
N ARG A 146 -10.91 0.16 17.67
CA ARG A 146 -12.32 -0.22 17.89
C ARG A 146 -12.52 -1.68 17.50
N ASN A 147 -12.73 -2.54 18.49
CA ASN A 147 -12.91 -3.98 18.27
C ASN A 147 -14.22 -4.36 17.53
N SER A 148 -15.09 -3.38 17.26
CA SER A 148 -16.39 -3.59 16.60
C SER A 148 -16.34 -3.53 15.07
N VAL A 149 -15.28 -2.98 14.48
CA VAL A 149 -15.17 -2.83 13.01
C VAL A 149 -14.18 -3.84 12.48
N LYS A 150 -14.67 -4.79 11.69
CA LYS A 150 -13.81 -5.75 10.97
C LYS A 150 -12.98 -5.04 9.92
N VAL A 151 -11.70 -5.38 9.85
CA VAL A 151 -10.75 -4.78 8.91
C VAL A 151 -11.20 -5.02 7.48
N GLU A 152 -11.74 -6.20 7.23
CA GLU A 152 -12.17 -6.62 5.90
C GLU A 152 -13.32 -5.77 5.35
N SER A 153 -14.24 -5.35 6.22
CA SER A 153 -15.43 -4.60 5.80
C SER A 153 -15.13 -3.15 5.41
N TYR A 154 -14.29 -2.44 6.18
CA TYR A 154 -13.95 -1.06 5.82
C TYR A 154 -12.92 -0.99 4.69
N MET A 155 -12.02 -1.98 4.57
CA MET A 155 -11.04 -2.03 3.48
C MET A 155 -11.69 -2.14 2.10
N GLN A 156 -12.85 -2.81 2.00
CA GLN A 156 -13.62 -2.83 0.75
C GLN A 156 -14.05 -1.41 0.33
N ILE A 157 -14.53 -0.61 1.27
CA ILE A 157 -14.94 0.79 1.02
C ILE A 157 -13.74 1.60 0.57
N VAL A 158 -12.58 1.42 1.22
CA VAL A 158 -11.32 2.10 0.86
C VAL A 158 -10.92 1.78 -0.58
N PHE A 159 -11.00 0.53 -1.02
CA PHE A 159 -10.68 0.16 -2.41
C PHE A 159 -11.66 0.74 -3.43
N VAL A 160 -12.95 0.79 -3.11
CA VAL A 160 -13.96 1.42 -3.99
C VAL A 160 -13.72 2.93 -4.11
N ILE A 161 -13.44 3.62 -3.00
CA ILE A 161 -13.10 5.04 -3.00
C ILE A 161 -11.79 5.29 -3.78
N SER A 162 -10.81 4.41 -3.62
CA SER A 162 -9.54 4.50 -4.35
C SER A 162 -9.73 4.33 -5.85
N SER A 163 -10.53 3.35 -6.26
CA SER A 163 -10.89 3.10 -7.67
C SER A 163 -11.63 4.30 -8.27
N ALA A 164 -12.61 4.87 -7.54
CA ALA A 164 -13.33 6.07 -7.97
C ALA A 164 -12.41 7.29 -8.09
N SER A 165 -11.51 7.48 -7.11
CA SER A 165 -10.53 8.57 -7.10
C SER A 165 -9.59 8.54 -8.31
N LEU A 166 -9.11 7.35 -8.71
CA LEU A 166 -8.27 7.19 -9.91
C LEU A 166 -9.07 7.25 -11.22
N LEU A 167 -10.40 7.19 -11.17
CA LEU A 167 -11.28 7.36 -12.32
C LEU A 167 -11.60 8.85 -12.58
N LEU A 168 -11.47 9.71 -11.56
CA LEU A 168 -11.69 11.16 -11.69
C LEU A 168 -10.84 11.84 -12.78
N PRO A 169 -9.51 11.62 -12.89
CA PRO A 169 -8.69 12.21 -13.96
C PRO A 169 -9.16 11.81 -15.37
N ILE A 170 -9.77 10.63 -15.51
CA ILE A 170 -10.29 10.14 -16.78
C ILE A 170 -11.57 10.92 -17.15
N LEU A 171 -12.48 11.07 -16.18
CA LEU A 171 -13.73 11.80 -16.37
C LEU A 171 -13.50 13.28 -16.62
N THR A 172 -12.55 13.91 -15.91
CA THR A 172 -12.24 15.33 -16.10
C THR A 172 -11.62 15.60 -17.47
N ASN A 173 -10.73 14.72 -17.96
CA ASN A 173 -10.18 14.81 -19.32
C ASN A 173 -11.26 14.64 -20.40
N PHE A 174 -12.28 13.80 -20.16
CA PHE A 174 -13.39 13.59 -21.11
C PHE A 174 -14.45 14.70 -21.08
N LEU A 175 -14.77 15.24 -19.91
CA LEU A 175 -15.86 16.22 -19.72
C LEU A 175 -15.41 17.67 -19.96
N VAL A 176 -14.13 17.99 -19.71
CA VAL A 176 -13.57 19.32 -19.91
C VAL A 176 -12.24 19.17 -20.65
N PRO A 177 -12.23 19.28 -22.00
CA PRO A 177 -10.99 19.33 -22.75
C PRO A 177 -10.13 20.49 -22.23
N SER A 178 -8.91 20.18 -21.76
CA SER A 178 -8.00 21.19 -21.22
C SER A 178 -7.80 22.31 -22.25
N PRO A 179 -8.00 23.60 -21.89
CA PRO A 179 -7.72 24.70 -22.81
C PRO A 179 -6.24 24.64 -23.22
N LYS A 180 -5.95 24.73 -24.53
CA LYS A 180 -4.58 24.72 -25.10
C LYS A 180 -3.75 25.97 -24.78
N VAL A 181 -4.09 26.72 -23.75
CA VAL A 181 -3.47 28.01 -23.43
C VAL A 181 -2.95 27.95 -22.00
N LYS A 182 -1.66 28.31 -21.81
CA LYS A 182 -1.01 28.43 -20.50
C LYS A 182 -1.86 29.30 -19.58
N GLY A 183 -2.62 28.67 -18.68
CA GLY A 183 -3.43 29.35 -17.69
C GLY A 183 -2.57 29.66 -16.47
N GLY A 184 -2.55 30.90 -15.99
CA GLY A 184 -1.75 31.32 -14.84
C GLY A 184 -2.25 30.80 -13.48
N GLY A 185 -2.95 29.65 -13.42
CA GLY A 185 -3.46 29.09 -12.16
C GLY A 185 -4.20 27.75 -12.33
N ILE A 186 -4.39 27.05 -11.20
CA ILE A 186 -5.06 25.75 -11.13
C ILE A 186 -6.50 25.88 -11.62
N SER A 187 -6.79 25.33 -12.81
CA SER A 187 -8.15 25.23 -13.35
C SER A 187 -9.05 24.41 -12.41
N PHE A 188 -10.37 24.64 -12.44
CA PHE A 188 -11.36 23.86 -11.66
C PHE A 188 -11.19 22.34 -11.85
N ALA A 189 -10.81 21.91 -13.07
CA ALA A 189 -10.48 20.52 -13.37
C ALA A 189 -9.22 20.02 -12.63
N GLY A 190 -8.17 20.85 -12.53
CA GLY A 190 -6.95 20.53 -11.78
C GLY A 190 -7.18 20.46 -10.27
N CYS A 191 -8.06 21.30 -9.73
CA CYS A 191 -8.48 21.23 -8.33
C CYS A 191 -9.22 19.92 -8.02
N LEU A 192 -10.15 19.52 -8.89
CA LEU A 192 -10.88 18.24 -8.75
C LEU A 192 -9.94 17.04 -8.87
N GLN A 193 -8.95 17.10 -9.76
CA GLN A 193 -7.93 16.07 -9.89
C GLN A 193 -7.03 15.97 -8.65
N LEU A 194 -6.60 17.11 -8.11
CA LEU A 194 -5.82 17.17 -6.88
C LEU A 194 -6.61 16.63 -5.68
N LEU A 195 -7.91 16.95 -5.57
CA LEU A 195 -8.79 16.36 -4.56
C LEU A 195 -8.91 14.83 -4.70
N GLY A 196 -9.03 14.33 -5.93
CA GLY A 196 -9.03 12.89 -6.20
C GLY A 196 -7.72 12.23 -5.76
N PHE A 197 -6.59 12.83 -6.09
CA PHE A 197 -5.27 12.32 -5.68
C PHE A 197 -5.05 12.38 -4.17
N CYS A 198 -5.45 13.46 -3.49
CA CYS A 198 -5.44 13.53 -2.03
C CYS A 198 -6.34 12.47 -1.38
N THR A 199 -7.49 12.19 -1.97
CA THR A 199 -8.41 11.15 -1.48
C THR A 199 -7.80 9.75 -1.65
N PHE A 200 -7.15 9.49 -2.79
CA PHE A 200 -6.40 8.26 -3.01
C PHE A 200 -5.26 8.09 -1.99
N GLU A 201 -4.49 9.15 -1.73
CA GLU A 201 -3.41 9.13 -0.74
C GLU A 201 -3.91 8.90 0.70
N ALA A 202 -5.06 9.49 1.07
CA ALA A 202 -5.72 9.15 2.33
C ALA A 202 -6.11 7.66 2.39
N CYS A 203 -6.54 7.08 1.28
CA CYS A 203 -6.83 5.64 1.21
C CYS A 203 -5.55 4.79 1.35
N VAL A 204 -4.43 5.20 0.75
CA VAL A 204 -3.11 4.57 0.93
C VAL A 204 -2.69 4.61 2.41
N GLY A 205 -2.90 5.75 3.06
CA GLY A 205 -2.68 5.89 4.50
C GLY A 205 -3.51 4.93 5.34
N ILE A 206 -4.77 4.68 4.96
CA ILE A 206 -5.61 3.69 5.65
C ILE A 206 -5.15 2.26 5.36
N PHE A 207 -4.71 2.00 4.13
CA PHE A 207 -4.33 0.68 3.65
C PHE A 207 -3.15 0.08 4.42
N TRP A 208 -2.06 0.84 4.62
CA TRP A 208 -0.83 0.35 5.27
C TRP A 208 -0.99 -0.26 6.68
N PRO A 209 -1.59 0.42 7.67
CA PRO A 209 -1.84 -0.17 8.98
C PRO A 209 -2.81 -1.36 8.91
N SER A 210 -3.80 -1.29 8.03
CA SER A 210 -4.85 -2.31 7.88
C SER A 210 -4.30 -3.62 7.30
N ILE A 211 -3.50 -3.53 6.24
CA ILE A 211 -2.85 -4.70 5.63
C ILE A 211 -1.84 -5.31 6.59
N MET A 212 -1.14 -4.49 7.38
CA MET A 212 -0.17 -4.98 8.37
C MET A 212 -0.83 -5.78 9.49
N LYS A 213 -2.03 -5.39 9.92
CA LYS A 213 -2.84 -6.16 10.87
C LYS A 213 -3.38 -7.46 10.26
N MET A 214 -3.90 -7.44 9.03
CA MET A 214 -4.37 -8.68 8.38
C MET A 214 -3.21 -9.66 8.14
N ARG A 215 -2.05 -9.15 7.73
CA ARG A 215 -0.82 -9.96 7.59
C ARG A 215 -0.38 -10.57 8.90
N SER A 216 -0.55 -9.86 10.03
CA SER A 216 -0.21 -10.41 11.34
C SER A 216 -1.13 -11.50 11.83
N GLN A 217 -2.40 -11.48 11.38
CA GLN A 217 -3.40 -12.45 11.77
C GLN A 217 -3.42 -13.69 10.88
N TYR A 218 -3.20 -13.52 9.56
CA TYR A 218 -3.36 -14.59 8.59
C TYR A 218 -2.05 -15.27 8.17
N ILE A 219 -0.89 -14.60 8.31
CA ILE A 219 0.37 -15.13 7.79
C ILE A 219 1.35 -15.43 8.94
N PRO A 220 1.80 -16.69 9.10
CA PRO A 220 2.79 -17.06 10.11
C PRO A 220 4.07 -16.24 9.91
N GLU A 221 4.69 -15.82 11.01
CA GLU A 221 5.83 -14.88 10.99
C GLU A 221 7.01 -15.41 10.16
N GLU A 222 7.25 -16.72 10.23
CA GLU A 222 8.33 -17.44 9.53
C GLU A 222 8.24 -17.34 7.99
N ALA A 223 7.03 -17.41 7.43
CA ALA A 223 6.82 -17.44 5.97
C ALA A 223 6.37 -16.09 5.39
N ARG A 224 6.18 -15.06 6.24
CA ARG A 224 5.57 -13.80 5.81
C ARG A 224 6.36 -13.10 4.72
N SER A 225 7.68 -13.00 4.88
CA SER A 225 8.55 -12.36 3.89
C SER A 225 8.47 -13.09 2.54
N THR A 226 8.58 -14.42 2.56
CA THR A 226 8.58 -15.27 1.36
C THR A 226 7.25 -15.21 0.60
N ILE A 227 6.12 -15.33 1.31
CA ILE A 227 4.78 -15.25 0.70
C ILE A 227 4.56 -13.90 0.03
N MET A 228 4.94 -12.80 0.68
CA MET A 228 4.81 -11.47 0.08
C MET A 228 5.67 -11.29 -1.15
N ASN A 229 6.92 -11.75 -1.10
CA ASN A 229 7.83 -11.65 -2.24
C ASN A 229 7.32 -12.46 -3.43
N PHE A 230 6.70 -13.63 -3.19
CA PHE A 230 6.09 -14.46 -4.24
C PHE A 230 4.98 -13.71 -5.01
N PHE A 231 4.13 -12.95 -4.32
CA PHE A 231 3.09 -12.14 -4.98
C PHE A 231 3.58 -10.81 -5.54
N ARG A 232 4.67 -10.26 -4.99
CA ARG A 232 5.25 -8.98 -5.44
C ARG A 232 6.07 -9.11 -6.72
N ILE A 233 6.83 -10.18 -6.90
CA ILE A 233 7.72 -10.34 -8.07
C ILE A 233 6.92 -10.28 -9.39
N PRO A 234 5.86 -11.07 -9.60
CA PRO A 234 5.13 -11.07 -10.87
C PRO A 234 4.42 -9.74 -11.13
N LEU A 235 3.86 -9.15 -10.08
CA LEU A 235 3.13 -7.89 -10.20
C LEU A 235 4.07 -6.71 -10.45
N ASN A 236 5.21 -6.64 -9.76
CA ASN A 236 6.19 -5.58 -10.02
C ASN A 236 6.78 -5.71 -11.43
N ILE A 237 7.00 -6.92 -11.93
CA ILE A 237 7.38 -7.13 -13.34
C ILE A 237 6.29 -6.59 -14.27
N PHE A 238 5.02 -6.90 -14.02
CA PHE A 238 3.90 -6.38 -14.81
C PHE A 238 3.87 -4.84 -14.79
N VAL A 239 3.99 -4.22 -13.61
CA VAL A 239 4.03 -2.75 -13.47
C VAL A 239 5.21 -2.16 -14.23
N CYS A 240 6.40 -2.76 -14.13
CA CYS A 240 7.57 -2.33 -14.89
C CYS A 240 7.34 -2.42 -16.40
N ILE A 241 6.66 -3.46 -16.91
CA ILE A 241 6.34 -3.59 -18.33
C ILE A 241 5.35 -2.50 -18.77
N VAL A 242 4.32 -2.23 -17.98
CA VAL A 242 3.35 -1.15 -18.26
C VAL A 242 4.05 0.21 -18.26
N LEU A 243 4.91 0.47 -17.25
CA LEU A 243 5.68 1.70 -17.13
C LEU A 243 6.73 1.85 -18.23
N TYR A 244 7.35 0.76 -18.69
CA TYR A 244 8.26 0.80 -19.83
C TYR A 244 7.55 1.22 -21.13
N ASN A 245 6.27 0.86 -21.26
CA ASN A 245 5.44 1.18 -22.42
C ASN A 245 4.61 2.47 -22.22
N VAL A 246 4.99 3.37 -21.30
CA VAL A 246 4.30 4.67 -21.07
C VAL A 246 4.21 5.56 -22.29
N ASN A 247 5.19 5.47 -23.19
CA ASN A 247 5.17 6.24 -24.42
C ASN A 247 4.19 5.67 -25.46
N ALA A 248 3.77 4.42 -25.30
CA ALA A 248 2.84 3.74 -26.22
C ALA A 248 1.37 3.81 -25.75
N PHE A 249 1.13 4.01 -24.45
CA PHE A 249 -0.22 4.05 -23.88
C PHE A 249 -0.55 5.42 -23.27
N PRO A 250 -1.72 6.00 -23.58
CA PRO A 250 -2.13 7.25 -22.97
C PRO A 250 -2.33 7.08 -21.45
N ILE A 251 -1.97 8.12 -20.69
CA ILE A 251 -2.08 8.18 -19.23
C ILE A 251 -3.49 7.76 -18.74
N THR A 252 -4.54 8.09 -19.50
CA THR A 252 -5.93 7.69 -19.26
C THR A 252 -6.12 6.18 -19.18
N VAL A 253 -5.46 5.41 -20.06
CA VAL A 253 -5.52 3.94 -20.06
C VAL A 253 -4.82 3.39 -18.82
N MET A 254 -3.70 3.98 -18.41
CA MET A 254 -2.98 3.55 -17.22
C MET A 254 -3.79 3.75 -15.94
N PHE A 255 -4.38 4.94 -15.76
CA PHE A 255 -5.31 5.18 -14.65
C PHE A 255 -6.54 4.28 -14.71
N GLY A 256 -7.05 3.98 -15.91
CA GLY A 256 -8.15 3.03 -16.10
C GLY A 256 -7.80 1.63 -15.63
N MET A 257 -6.61 1.14 -15.98
CA MET A 257 -6.09 -0.15 -15.52
C MET A 257 -5.90 -0.19 -14.00
N CYS A 258 -5.34 0.86 -13.39
CA CYS A 258 -5.23 0.97 -11.93
C CYS A 258 -6.61 0.97 -11.26
N SER A 259 -7.59 1.66 -11.83
CA SER A 259 -8.96 1.67 -11.29
C SER A 259 -9.61 0.28 -11.36
N ILE A 260 -9.39 -0.47 -12.46
CA ILE A 260 -9.86 -1.87 -12.59
C ILE A 260 -9.17 -2.76 -11.56
N PHE A 261 -7.86 -2.64 -11.36
CA PHE A 261 -7.12 -3.42 -10.35
C PHE A 261 -7.63 -3.18 -8.94
N LEU A 262 -7.89 -1.92 -8.58
CA LEU A 262 -8.47 -1.57 -7.27
C LEU A 262 -9.91 -2.09 -7.13
N PHE A 263 -10.69 -2.07 -8.21
CA PHE A 263 -12.02 -2.65 -8.21
C PHE A 263 -11.98 -4.17 -8.03
N VAL A 264 -11.08 -4.88 -8.72
CA VAL A 264 -10.83 -6.32 -8.51
C VAL A 264 -10.39 -6.57 -7.08
N ALA A 265 -9.47 -5.78 -6.53
CA ALA A 265 -9.05 -5.87 -5.14
C ALA A 265 -10.24 -5.72 -4.17
N SER A 266 -11.21 -4.85 -4.47
CA SER A 266 -12.44 -4.73 -3.66
C SER A 266 -13.30 -6.00 -3.68
N ILE A 267 -13.38 -6.68 -4.82
CA ILE A 267 -14.12 -7.95 -4.96
C ILE A 267 -13.40 -9.05 -4.19
N LEU A 268 -12.08 -9.14 -4.31
CA LEU A 268 -11.25 -10.09 -3.56
C LEU A 268 -11.35 -9.84 -2.05
N GLN A 269 -11.36 -8.57 -1.62
CA GLN A 269 -11.54 -8.19 -0.22
C GLN A 269 -12.92 -8.61 0.31
N ARG A 270 -13.97 -8.49 -0.51
CA ARG A 270 -15.31 -8.97 -0.17
C ARG A 270 -15.34 -10.50 -0.03
N ARG A 271 -14.64 -11.22 -0.90
CA ARG A 271 -14.49 -12.69 -0.78
C ARG A 271 -13.75 -13.05 0.50
N LEU A 272 -12.65 -12.36 0.81
CA LEU A 272 -11.90 -12.56 2.05
C LEU A 272 -12.77 -12.32 3.29
N SER A 273 -13.58 -11.26 3.29
CA SER A 273 -14.55 -10.99 4.38
C SER A 273 -15.57 -12.12 4.53
N ALA A 274 -16.13 -12.62 3.42
CA ALA A 274 -17.12 -13.69 3.45
C ALA A 274 -16.55 -15.03 3.94
N ILE A 275 -15.28 -15.30 3.65
CA ILE A 275 -14.56 -16.50 4.14
C ILE A 275 -14.15 -16.33 5.61
N GLY A 276 -13.80 -15.10 6.04
CA GLY A 276 -13.55 -14.77 7.44
C GLY A 276 -14.79 -14.86 8.34
N ASP A 277 -15.98 -14.67 7.76
CA ASP A 277 -17.28 -14.79 8.44
C ASP A 277 -17.80 -16.22 8.55
N ARG A 278 -17.24 -17.20 7.83
CA ARG A 278 -17.52 -18.62 8.10
C ARG A 278 -16.87 -18.99 9.44
N PRO A 279 -17.67 -19.20 10.50
CA PRO A 279 -17.17 -19.12 11.86
C PRO A 279 -16.37 -20.36 12.25
N LYS A 280 -15.39 -20.17 13.15
CA LYS A 280 -14.78 -21.21 14.01
C LYS A 280 -15.80 -22.21 14.57
N THR A 281 -17.08 -21.86 14.65
CA THR A 281 -18.16 -22.77 15.04
C THR A 281 -18.25 -24.02 14.15
N GLU A 282 -18.03 -23.91 12.83
CA GLU A 282 -18.02 -25.09 11.93
C GLU A 282 -16.79 -25.97 12.16
N GLU A 283 -15.61 -25.37 12.40
CA GLU A 283 -14.40 -26.12 12.77
C GLU A 283 -14.56 -26.82 14.14
N TRP A 284 -15.20 -26.17 15.12
CA TRP A 284 -15.49 -26.77 16.43
C TRP A 284 -16.57 -27.86 16.36
N THR A 285 -17.60 -27.72 15.51
CA THR A 285 -18.58 -28.79 15.27
C THR A 285 -17.97 -29.94 14.48
N MET A 286 -17.17 -29.68 13.45
CA MET A 286 -16.47 -30.73 12.69
C MET A 286 -15.39 -31.42 13.54
N MET A 287 -14.68 -30.71 14.42
CA MET A 287 -13.77 -31.34 15.40
C MET A 287 -14.53 -32.14 16.45
N LYS A 288 -15.69 -31.66 16.94
CA LYS A 288 -16.54 -32.44 17.85
C LYS A 288 -17.11 -33.69 17.18
N GLU A 289 -17.57 -33.60 15.94
CA GLU A 289 -18.08 -34.74 15.17
C GLU A 289 -16.98 -35.77 14.89
N LYS A 290 -15.78 -35.32 14.47
CA LYS A 290 -14.62 -36.22 14.30
C LYS A 290 -14.15 -36.87 15.61
N ASN A 291 -14.18 -36.14 16.72
CA ASN A 291 -13.78 -36.69 18.02
C ASN A 291 -14.86 -37.63 18.60
N ALA A 292 -16.14 -37.42 18.27
CA ALA A 292 -17.25 -38.30 18.66
C ALA A 292 -17.29 -39.60 17.84
N GLU A 293 -16.90 -39.57 16.56
CA GLU A 293 -16.74 -40.79 15.75
C GLU A 293 -15.49 -41.62 16.13
N ALA A 294 -14.52 -41.02 16.82
CA ALA A 294 -13.30 -41.67 17.25
C ALA A 294 -13.38 -42.33 18.64
N GLU A 295 -14.52 -42.23 19.33
CA GLU A 295 -14.76 -42.94 20.60
C GLU A 295 -15.28 -44.36 20.28
N PRO A 296 -14.47 -45.43 20.43
CA PRO A 296 -14.97 -46.78 20.22
C PRO A 296 -16.02 -47.10 21.28
N LEU A 297 -17.21 -47.50 20.82
CA LEU A 297 -18.25 -48.18 21.60
C LEU A 297 -17.65 -49.40 22.30
N ASN A 298 -17.08 -49.20 23.47
CA ASN A 298 -16.62 -50.24 24.37
C ASN A 298 -17.44 -50.15 25.67
N VAL A 299 -18.74 -50.40 25.54
CA VAL A 299 -19.59 -50.79 26.67
C VAL A 299 -20.63 -51.80 26.16
N ALA A 300 -20.27 -53.09 26.24
CA ALA A 300 -21.09 -54.23 26.66
C ALA A 300 -20.41 -55.54 26.26
#